data_AF-A0A6P1T4S4-F1
#
_entry.id   AF-A0A6P1T4S4-F1
#
_cell.length_a   1.000
_cell.length_b   1.000
_cell.length_c   1.000
_cell.angle_alpha   90.00
_cell.angle_beta   90.00
_cell.angle_gamma   90.00
#
_symmetry.space_group_name_H-M   'P 1'
#
loop_
_entity.id
_entity.type
_entity.pdbx_description
1 polymer ?
#
loop_
_entity_poly.entity_id
_entity_poly.type
_entity_poly.pdbx_seq_one_letter_code
_entity_poly.pdbx_strand_id
1 'polypeptide(L)'
;MKRLVGSTAIALSVSLSLASGLAGSAAAQQKPCGEREQIVSRLGDKYGEARTARGLSHNNGMVEVYASEETGTWTILITLPNGETCLVAAGDFWENAPLEVTQSKQAI
;
A
#
# COMPACT_ATOMS: atom_id res chain seq x y z
N MET A 1 49.51 -14.77 64.65
CA MET A 1 49.37 -15.94 63.73
C MET A 1 47.96 -15.97 63.15
N LYS A 2 47.73 -15.37 61.98
CA LYS A 2 46.54 -15.57 61.14
C LYS A 2 47.03 -15.55 59.68
N ARG A 3 46.87 -16.68 58.99
CA ARG A 3 47.41 -16.94 57.65
C ARG A 3 46.60 -16.18 56.59
N LEU A 4 47.29 -15.50 55.68
CA LEU A 4 46.74 -15.06 54.41
C LEU A 4 46.41 -16.28 53.53
N VAL A 5 45.17 -16.34 53.05
CA VAL A 5 44.67 -17.19 51.96
C VAL A 5 43.70 -16.28 51.22
N GLY A 6 43.70 -16.06 49.92
CA GLY A 6 44.42 -16.60 48.77
C GLY A 6 43.57 -16.14 47.59
N SER A 7 44.11 -15.29 46.72
CA SER A 7 43.40 -14.64 45.62
C SER A 7 42.68 -15.63 44.71
N THR A 8 41.35 -15.62 44.72
CA THR A 8 40.56 -16.20 43.62
C THR A 8 40.21 -15.09 42.65
N ALA A 9 40.95 -15.02 41.55
CA ALA A 9 40.63 -14.19 40.40
C ALA A 9 39.23 -14.56 39.91
N ILE A 10 38.29 -13.61 39.99
CA ILE A 10 36.97 -13.75 39.40
C ILE A 10 37.16 -13.61 37.89
N ALA A 11 37.13 -14.74 37.18
CA ALA A 11 37.18 -14.75 35.72
C ALA A 11 35.92 -14.06 35.18
N LEU A 12 36.07 -12.89 34.55
CA LEU A 12 35.01 -12.28 33.75
C LEU A 12 34.76 -13.13 32.50
N SER A 13 33.76 -14.00 32.54
CA SER A 13 33.22 -14.62 31.32
C SER A 13 32.31 -13.60 30.63
N VAL A 14 32.81 -12.95 29.58
CA VAL A 14 31.99 -12.13 28.68
C VAL A 14 31.16 -13.07 27.80
N SER A 15 29.91 -13.30 28.18
CA SER A 15 28.94 -14.03 27.37
C SER A 15 28.51 -13.16 26.20
N LEU A 16 29.12 -13.36 25.02
CA LEU A 16 28.68 -12.73 23.78
C LEU A 16 27.41 -13.44 23.29
N SER A 17 26.25 -12.99 23.76
CA SER A 17 24.96 -13.46 23.26
C SER A 17 24.79 -13.01 21.81
N LEU A 18 24.91 -13.94 20.85
CA LEU A 18 24.51 -13.71 19.46
C LEU A 18 22.99 -13.50 19.44
N ALA A 19 22.55 -12.25 19.36
CA ALA A 19 21.18 -11.93 19.03
C ALA A 19 20.93 -12.29 17.55
N SER A 20 20.50 -13.53 17.31
CA SER A 20 20.01 -13.98 16.01
C SER A 20 18.79 -13.13 15.64
N GLY A 21 18.96 -12.24 14.66
CA GLY A 21 17.91 -11.33 14.21
C GLY A 21 16.68 -12.10 13.71
N LEU A 22 15.51 -11.77 14.23
CA LEU A 22 14.24 -12.16 13.62
C LEU A 22 14.10 -11.38 12.30
N ALA A 23 14.56 -11.98 11.20
CA ALA A 23 14.19 -11.54 9.87
C ALA A 23 12.72 -11.93 9.64
N GLY A 24 11.79 -11.09 10.10
CA GLY A 24 10.38 -11.22 9.75
C GLY A 24 10.22 -11.01 8.25
N SER A 25 9.66 -11.99 7.55
CA SER A 25 9.22 -11.82 6.16
C SER A 25 8.12 -10.77 6.13
N ALA A 26 8.40 -9.60 5.55
CA ALA A 26 7.37 -8.61 5.28
C ALA A 26 6.36 -9.20 4.30
N ALA A 27 5.15 -9.50 4.78
CA ALA A 27 4.05 -9.88 3.90
C ALA A 27 3.60 -8.64 3.12
N ALA A 28 4.00 -8.55 1.85
CA ALA A 28 3.41 -7.58 0.94
C ALA A 28 1.92 -7.90 0.84
N GLN A 29 1.06 -6.96 1.24
CA GLN A 29 -0.39 -7.11 1.05
C GLN A 29 -0.63 -7.29 -0.45
N GLN A 30 -0.94 -8.51 -0.88
CA GLN A 30 -1.31 -8.75 -2.26
C GLN A 30 -2.57 -7.95 -2.54
N LYS A 31 -2.47 -7.04 -3.51
CA LYS A 31 -3.64 -6.31 -4.00
C LYS A 31 -4.62 -7.34 -4.55
N PRO A 32 -5.91 -7.29 -4.18
CA PRO A 32 -6.88 -8.20 -4.78
C PRO A 32 -6.99 -7.88 -6.28
N CYS A 33 -6.69 -8.88 -7.11
CA CYS A 33 -6.72 -8.80 -8.57
C CYS A 33 -7.72 -9.82 -9.15
N GLY A 34 -8.16 -9.59 -10.38
CA GLY A 34 -9.08 -10.47 -11.09
C GLY A 34 -9.53 -9.93 -12.44
N GLU A 35 -10.55 -10.57 -13.00
CA GLU A 35 -11.19 -10.15 -14.25
C GLU A 35 -11.87 -8.79 -14.11
N ARG A 36 -11.57 -7.88 -15.04
CA ARG A 36 -12.02 -6.49 -14.98
C ARG A 36 -13.54 -6.36 -14.90
N GLU A 37 -14.25 -7.10 -15.74
CA GLU A 37 -15.71 -7.04 -15.85
C GLU A 37 -16.37 -7.42 -14.52
N GLN A 38 -15.83 -8.41 -13.81
CA GLN A 38 -16.37 -8.84 -12.52
C GLN A 38 -16.14 -7.79 -11.44
N ILE A 39 -14.96 -7.18 -11.41
CA ILE A 39 -14.65 -6.09 -10.47
C ILE A 39 -15.57 -4.90 -10.74
N VAL A 40 -15.66 -4.45 -11.99
CA VAL A 40 -16.47 -3.28 -12.37
C VAL A 40 -17.95 -3.50 -12.12
N SER A 41 -18.49 -4.69 -12.44
CA SER A 41 -19.89 -5.03 -12.12
C SER A 41 -20.12 -4.93 -10.62
N ARG A 42 -19.24 -5.53 -9.80
CA ARG A 42 -19.36 -5.44 -8.34
C ARG A 42 -19.30 -4.00 -7.82
N LEU A 43 -18.44 -3.14 -8.39
CA LEU A 43 -18.36 -1.73 -8.01
C LEU A 43 -19.70 -1.01 -8.28
N GLY A 44 -20.29 -1.21 -9.46
CA GLY A 44 -21.60 -0.67 -9.79
C GLY A 44 -22.73 -1.24 -8.92
N ASP A 45 -22.83 -2.57 -8.86
CA ASP A 45 -23.96 -3.27 -8.24
C ASP A 45 -24.00 -3.12 -6.71
N LYS A 46 -22.83 -3.11 -6.05
CA LYS A 46 -22.74 -3.12 -4.59
C LYS A 46 -22.50 -1.74 -3.99
N TYR A 47 -21.73 -0.90 -4.68
CA TYR A 47 -21.27 0.38 -4.13
C TYR A 47 -21.89 1.58 -4.85
N GLY A 48 -22.59 1.37 -5.97
CA GLY A 48 -23.13 2.45 -6.78
C GLY A 48 -22.04 3.27 -7.46
N GLU A 49 -20.83 2.72 -7.60
CA GLU A 49 -19.68 3.43 -8.14
C GLU A 49 -19.69 3.40 -9.67
N ALA A 50 -19.49 4.56 -10.28
CA ALA A 50 -19.29 4.72 -11.71
C ALA A 50 -17.90 5.33 -11.98
N ARG A 51 -17.33 5.06 -13.14
CA ARG A 51 -16.01 5.58 -13.52
C ARG A 51 -16.05 7.10 -13.67
N THR A 52 -15.23 7.81 -12.89
CA THR A 52 -15.12 9.28 -12.91
C THR A 52 -13.88 9.76 -13.66
N ALA A 53 -12.79 8.99 -13.63
CA ALA A 53 -11.55 9.33 -14.32
C ALA A 53 -10.80 8.10 -14.84
N ARG A 54 -9.93 8.31 -15.84
CA ARG A 54 -9.01 7.29 -16.36
C ARG A 54 -7.76 7.89 -16.99
N GLY A 55 -6.67 7.13 -16.99
CA GLY A 55 -5.42 7.52 -17.63
C GLY A 55 -4.46 6.35 -17.80
N LEU A 56 -3.47 6.49 -18.67
CA LEU A 56 -2.38 5.52 -18.80
C LEU A 56 -1.26 5.89 -17.83
N SER A 57 -0.79 4.90 -17.08
CA SER A 57 0.44 5.01 -16.28
C SER A 57 1.68 4.81 -17.16
N HIS A 58 2.85 5.18 -16.64
CA HIS A 58 4.13 5.08 -17.35
C HIS A 58 4.52 3.65 -17.77
N ASN A 59 3.98 2.64 -17.08
CA ASN A 59 4.16 1.22 -17.40
C ASN A 59 3.01 0.64 -18.25
N ASN A 60 2.29 1.49 -19.00
CA ASN A 60 1.19 1.13 -19.88
C ASN A 60 -0.03 0.49 -19.17
N GLY A 61 -0.13 0.63 -17.85
CA GLY A 61 -1.33 0.25 -17.12
C GLY A 61 -2.45 1.27 -17.31
N MET A 62 -3.68 0.81 -17.49
CA MET A 62 -4.86 1.70 -17.43
C MET A 62 -5.24 1.90 -15.97
N VAL A 63 -5.06 3.12 -15.47
CA VAL A 63 -5.55 3.54 -14.15
C VAL A 63 -6.95 4.11 -14.31
N GLU A 64 -7.85 3.72 -13.43
CA GLU A 64 -9.24 4.15 -13.42
C GLU A 64 -9.68 4.50 -12.01
N VAL A 65 -10.47 5.56 -11.87
CA VAL A 65 -11.11 5.95 -10.62
C VAL A 65 -12.61 5.75 -10.78
N TYR A 66 -13.21 5.03 -9.84
CA TYR A 66 -14.64 4.80 -9.72
C TYR A 66 -15.12 5.45 -8.42
N ALA A 67 -16.27 6.11 -8.46
CA ALA A 67 -16.84 6.72 -7.28
C ALA A 67 -18.36 6.82 -7.38
N SER A 68 -19.01 6.95 -6.22
CA SER A 68 -20.42 7.23 -6.09
C SER A 68 -20.61 8.51 -5.29
N GLU A 69 -21.28 9.51 -5.86
CA GLU A 69 -21.69 10.69 -5.09
C GLU A 69 -22.81 10.36 -4.08
N GLU A 70 -23.61 9.33 -4.37
CA GLU A 70 -24.75 8.94 -3.53
C GLU A 70 -24.28 8.22 -2.26
N THR A 71 -23.39 7.24 -2.39
CA THR A 71 -22.89 6.47 -1.24
C THR A 71 -21.60 7.06 -0.66
N GLY A 72 -20.92 7.93 -1.40
CA GLY A 72 -19.62 8.50 -1.03
C GLY A 72 -18.46 7.51 -1.15
N THR A 73 -18.68 6.30 -1.69
CA THR A 73 -17.60 5.31 -1.84
C THR A 73 -16.76 5.59 -3.08
N TRP A 74 -15.51 5.13 -3.06
CA TRP A 74 -14.62 5.20 -4.21
C TRP A 74 -13.62 4.04 -4.25
N THR A 75 -13.19 3.72 -5.47
CA THR A 75 -12.20 2.68 -5.76
C THR A 75 -11.26 3.12 -6.90
N ILE A 76 -9.97 2.87 -6.75
CA ILE A 76 -8.95 3.03 -7.80
C ILE A 76 -8.52 1.65 -8.28
N LEU A 77 -8.61 1.42 -9.60
CA LEU A 77 -8.15 0.21 -10.27
C LEU A 77 -6.92 0.50 -11.14
N ILE A 78 -6.09 -0.52 -11.33
CA ILE A 78 -5.11 -0.56 -12.41
C ILE A 78 -5.32 -1.84 -13.23
N THR A 79 -5.42 -1.71 -14.55
CA THR A 79 -5.43 -2.84 -15.49
C THR A 79 -4.11 -2.88 -16.23
N LEU A 80 -3.37 -3.98 -16.09
CA LEU A 80 -2.07 -4.18 -16.70
C LEU A 80 -2.21 -4.67 -18.17
N PRO A 81 -1.16 -4.54 -19.00
CA PRO A 81 -1.21 -5.00 -20.39
C PRO A 81 -1.48 -6.50 -20.58
N ASN A 82 -1.24 -7.31 -19.55
CA ASN A 82 -1.57 -8.74 -19.53
C ASN A 82 -3.07 -9.01 -19.29
N GLY A 83 -3.90 -7.98 -19.13
CA GLY A 83 -5.35 -8.07 -18.90
C GLY A 83 -5.76 -8.16 -17.44
N GLU A 84 -4.82 -8.32 -16.50
CA GLU A 84 -5.13 -8.41 -15.07
C GLU A 84 -5.52 -7.02 -14.51
N THR A 85 -6.63 -6.97 -13.77
CA THR A 85 -7.08 -5.76 -13.07
C THR A 85 -6.93 -5.94 -11.56
N CYS A 86 -6.27 -4.98 -10.91
CA CYS A 86 -6.04 -4.99 -9.47
C CYS A 86 -6.62 -3.76 -8.80
N LEU A 87 -7.16 -3.93 -7.58
CA LEU A 87 -7.51 -2.81 -6.72
C LEU A 87 -6.23 -2.15 -6.19
N VAL A 88 -6.12 -0.84 -6.37
CA VAL A 88 -4.99 -0.04 -5.89
C VAL A 88 -5.31 0.58 -4.53
N ALA A 89 -6.52 1.13 -4.41
CA ALA A 89 -7.05 1.75 -3.19
C ALA A 89 -8.58 1.77 -3.24
N ALA A 90 -9.23 1.86 -2.09
CA ALA A 90 -10.66 2.07 -1.96
C ALA A 90 -10.96 2.76 -0.63
N GLY A 91 -12.12 3.41 -0.53
CA GLY A 91 -12.55 4.08 0.70
C GLY A 91 -13.91 4.76 0.57
N ASP A 92 -14.18 5.63 1.52
CA ASP A 92 -15.41 6.41 1.64
C ASP A 92 -15.10 7.92 1.56
N PHE A 93 -16.14 8.74 1.71
CA PHE A 93 -16.08 10.21 1.71
C PHE A 93 -15.51 10.80 0.42
N TRP A 94 -15.97 10.30 -0.73
CA TRP A 94 -15.63 10.86 -2.04
C TRP A 94 -16.12 12.30 -2.18
N GLU A 95 -15.24 13.17 -2.65
CA GLU A 95 -15.55 14.56 -2.98
C GLU A 95 -15.11 14.85 -4.41
N ASN A 96 -16.02 15.36 -5.23
CA ASN A 96 -15.67 15.91 -6.54
C ASN A 96 -15.15 17.34 -6.35
N ALA A 97 -13.84 17.46 -6.15
CA ALA A 97 -13.18 18.76 -6.08
C ALA A 97 -13.13 19.42 -7.49
N PRO A 98 -13.61 20.67 -7.64
CA PRO A 98 -13.38 21.43 -8.85
C PRO A 98 -11.88 21.53 -9.17
N LEU A 99 -11.53 21.45 -10.45
CA LEU A 99 -10.15 21.74 -10.87
C LEU A 99 -9.85 23.22 -10.63
N GLU A 100 -9.15 23.51 -9.53
CA GLU A 100 -8.49 24.79 -9.30
C GLU A 100 -7.28 24.88 -10.23
N VAL A 101 -7.53 25.17 -11.52
CA VAL A 101 -6.44 25.40 -12.47
C VAL A 101 -5.82 26.77 -12.16
N THR A 102 -4.81 26.79 -11.30
CA THR A 102 -3.87 27.91 -11.28
C THR A 102 -3.10 27.85 -12.59
N GLN A 103 -3.66 28.48 -13.63
CA GLN A 103 -3.03 28.68 -14.93
C GLN A 103 -1.83 29.63 -14.77
N SER A 104 -0.76 29.16 -14.14
CA SER A 104 0.56 29.77 -14.32
C SER A 104 1.04 29.31 -15.68
N LYS A 105 0.59 30.04 -16.69
CA LYS A 105 1.06 30.03 -18.07
C LYS A 105 2.58 29.78 -18.06
N GLN A 106 2.96 28.54 -18.34
CA GLN A 106 4.32 28.17 -18.66
C GLN A 106 4.67 28.98 -19.91
N ALA A 107 5.40 30.07 -19.69
CA ALA A 107 5.96 30.86 -20.76
C ALA A 107 6.88 29.96 -21.58
N ILE A 108 6.43 29.66 -22.79
CA ILE A 108 7.28 29.29 -23.92
C ILE A 108 6.91 30.26 -25.03
#